data_AF-A0AAD1TE28-F1
#
_entry.id   AF-A0AAD1TE28-F1
#
_cell.length_a   1.000
_cell.length_b   1.000
_cell.length_c   1.000
_cell.angle_alpha   90.00
_cell.angle_beta   90.00
_cell.angle_gamma   90.00
#
_symmetry.space_group_name_H-M   'P 1'
#
loop_
_entity.id
_entity.type
_entity.pdbx_description
1 polymer ?
#
loop_
_entity_poly.entity_id
_entity_poly.type
_entity_poly.pdbx_seq_one_letter_code
_entity_poly.pdbx_strand_id
1 'polypeptide(L)'
;MAHSFIFVSLYCQVLGSPGNNLHEVQTSEGEKFLASMPTKFRKNIWIKRGDYLIVDPIAEGEKVRAEIAFILYKDHQRLLQKEGFWPSGFNEEKTELVNQPKQSHQKTEPKASEVEKGQTDESDTDSEDDSELFVNTNRVHYEDSDEETESDGEEN
;
A
#
# COMPACT_ATOMS: atom_id res chain seq x y z
N MET A 1 -31.72 -25.68 -20.77
CA MET A 1 -31.40 -24.24 -20.86
C MET A 1 -30.60 -23.90 -19.62
N ALA A 2 -29.28 -23.79 -19.73
CA ALA A 2 -28.47 -23.32 -18.62
C ALA A 2 -28.78 -21.83 -18.46
N HIS A 3 -29.45 -21.46 -17.37
CA HIS A 3 -29.47 -20.07 -16.96
C HIS A 3 -28.03 -19.72 -16.59
N SER A 4 -27.31 -19.12 -17.54
CA SER A 4 -26.10 -18.39 -17.26
C SER A 4 -26.52 -17.20 -16.39
N PHE A 5 -26.61 -17.44 -15.08
CA PHE A 5 -26.62 -16.37 -14.09
C PHE A 5 -25.28 -15.67 -14.24
N ILE A 6 -25.26 -14.61 -15.04
CA ILE A 6 -24.18 -13.64 -15.00
C ILE A 6 -24.32 -13.01 -13.62
N PHE A 7 -23.57 -13.52 -12.65
CA PHE A 7 -23.38 -12.84 -11.38
C PHE A 7 -22.61 -11.56 -11.72
N VAL A 8 -23.34 -10.44 -11.82
CA VAL A 8 -22.76 -9.12 -12.02
C VAL A 8 -22.25 -8.64 -10.67
N SER A 9 -21.22 -9.30 -10.14
CA SER A 9 -20.58 -8.85 -8.91
C SER A 9 -19.69 -7.65 -9.21
N LEU A 10 -19.75 -6.63 -8.36
CA LEU A 10 -19.02 -5.39 -8.53
C LEU A 10 -17.88 -5.30 -7.51
N TYR A 11 -16.74 -4.77 -7.96
CA TYR A 11 -15.64 -4.41 -7.08
C TYR A 11 -15.88 -3.02 -6.51
N CYS A 12 -15.79 -2.90 -5.19
CA CYS A 12 -15.94 -1.63 -4.50
C CYS A 12 -14.89 -1.45 -3.41
N GLN A 13 -14.61 -0.20 -3.09
CA GLN A 13 -13.77 0.19 -1.96
C GLN A 13 -14.61 0.83 -0.86
N VAL A 14 -14.27 0.56 0.39
CA VAL A 14 -14.98 1.09 1.57
C VAL A 14 -14.52 2.51 1.87
N LEU A 15 -15.46 3.45 1.90
CA LEU A 15 -15.22 4.82 2.36
C LEU A 15 -15.43 4.97 3.87
N GLY A 16 -16.40 4.24 4.41
CA GLY A 16 -16.74 4.29 5.83
C GLY A 16 -17.90 3.39 6.20
N SER A 17 -18.30 3.43 7.47
CA SER A 17 -19.44 2.67 7.98
C SER A 17 -20.36 3.62 8.77
N PRO A 18 -21.52 4.01 8.23
CA PRO A 18 -22.48 4.85 8.94
C PRO A 18 -23.15 4.16 10.15
N GLY A 19 -22.89 2.86 10.37
CA GLY A 19 -23.43 2.08 11.47
C GLY A 19 -24.49 1.07 11.02
N ASN A 20 -25.04 0.30 11.97
CA ASN A 20 -26.07 -0.71 11.72
C ASN A 20 -25.71 -1.78 10.65
N ASN A 21 -24.45 -2.20 10.57
CA ASN A 21 -23.93 -3.15 9.57
C ASN A 21 -24.07 -2.66 8.11
N LEU A 22 -24.15 -1.34 7.93
CA LEU A 22 -24.09 -0.69 6.63
C LEU A 22 -22.68 -0.16 6.39
N HIS A 23 -22.22 -0.30 5.16
CA HIS A 23 -20.94 0.19 4.70
C HIS A 23 -21.15 1.08 3.48
N GLU A 24 -20.57 2.27 3.51
CA GLU A 24 -20.51 3.15 2.35
C GLU A 24 -19.35 2.70 1.47
N VAL A 25 -19.66 2.37 0.22
CA VAL A 25 -18.72 1.81 -0.73
C VAL A 25 -18.74 2.61 -2.02
N GLN A 26 -17.60 2.64 -2.71
CA GLN A 26 -17.38 3.33 -3.97
C GLN A 26 -16.95 2.33 -5.04
N THR A 27 -17.60 2.37 -6.22
CA THR A 27 -17.21 1.57 -7.38
C THR A 27 -15.95 2.13 -8.04
N SER A 28 -15.34 1.37 -8.95
CA SER A 28 -14.24 1.85 -9.78
C SER A 28 -14.62 3.05 -10.68
N GLU A 29 -15.91 3.27 -10.88
CA GLU A 29 -16.45 4.41 -11.65
C GLU A 29 -16.69 5.65 -10.78
N GLY A 30 -16.53 5.53 -9.46
CA GLY A 30 -16.76 6.62 -8.51
C GLY A 30 -18.20 6.73 -7.98
N GLU A 31 -19.08 5.79 -8.32
CA GLU A 31 -20.44 5.75 -7.76
C GLU A 31 -20.39 5.30 -6.29
N LYS A 32 -21.06 6.06 -5.41
CA LYS A 32 -21.14 5.78 -3.97
C LYS A 32 -22.52 5.25 -3.61
N PHE A 33 -22.57 4.16 -2.87
CA PHE A 33 -23.82 3.62 -2.34
C PHE A 33 -23.61 2.88 -1.02
N LEU A 34 -24.72 2.49 -0.39
CA LEU A 34 -24.70 1.70 0.83
C LEU A 34 -24.84 0.21 0.49
N ALA A 35 -23.90 -0.57 1.00
CA ALA A 35 -23.93 -2.02 0.98
C ALA A 35 -24.22 -2.56 2.40
N SER A 36 -25.04 -3.61 2.48
CA SER A 36 -25.32 -4.30 3.74
C SER A 36 -24.43 -5.53 3.89
N MET A 37 -24.02 -5.79 5.13
CA MET A 37 -23.33 -7.03 5.48
C MET A 37 -24.32 -8.20 5.61
N PRO A 38 -24.05 -9.38 5.01
CA PRO A 38 -24.88 -10.55 5.17
C PRO A 38 -25.05 -10.91 6.65
N THR A 39 -26.25 -11.35 7.03
CA THR A 39 -26.64 -11.55 8.43
C THR A 39 -25.71 -12.49 9.19
N LYS A 40 -25.14 -13.48 8.51
CA LYS A 40 -24.21 -14.47 9.08
C LYS A 40 -22.88 -13.87 9.50
N PHE A 41 -22.42 -12.80 8.86
CA PHE A 41 -21.06 -12.27 9.05
C PHE A 41 -20.97 -11.04 9.96
N ARG A 42 -22.12 -10.49 10.39
CA ARG A 42 -22.22 -9.26 11.20
C ARG A 42 -21.44 -9.26 12.51
N LYS A 43 -21.11 -10.43 13.07
CA LYS A 43 -20.45 -10.56 14.38
C LYS A 43 -18.94 -10.81 14.32
N ASN A 44 -18.44 -11.29 13.19
CA ASN A 44 -17.09 -11.86 13.09
C ASN A 44 -16.17 -11.06 12.18
N ILE A 45 -16.72 -10.09 11.44
CA ILE A 45 -15.98 -9.37 10.42
C ILE A 45 -15.86 -7.90 10.81
N TRP A 46 -14.64 -7.39 10.72
CA TRP A 46 -14.34 -5.98 10.88
C TRP A 46 -13.86 -5.43 9.54
N ILE A 47 -14.60 -4.45 9.01
CA ILE A 47 -14.27 -3.74 7.77
C ILE A 47 -13.78 -2.34 8.13
N LYS A 48 -12.67 -1.89 7.51
CA LYS A 48 -12.11 -0.56 7.70
C LYS A 48 -12.19 0.25 6.40
N ARG A 49 -12.02 1.57 6.50
CA ARG A 49 -11.88 2.44 5.33
C ARG A 49 -10.64 2.04 4.53
N GLY A 50 -10.78 2.00 3.20
CA GLY A 50 -9.75 1.58 2.27
C GLY A 50 -9.68 0.06 2.03
N ASP A 51 -10.53 -0.73 2.70
CA ASP A 51 -10.68 -2.15 2.35
C ASP A 51 -11.43 -2.29 1.02
N TYR A 52 -11.08 -3.31 0.26
CA TYR A 52 -11.74 -3.66 -0.99
C TYR A 52 -12.65 -4.85 -0.77
N LEU A 53 -13.78 -4.85 -1.47
CA LEU A 53 -14.80 -5.86 -1.33
C LEU A 53 -15.52 -6.11 -2.65
N ILE A 54 -16.15 -7.26 -2.73
CA ILE A 54 -17.01 -7.65 -3.83
C ILE A 54 -18.44 -7.57 -3.31
N VAL A 55 -19.30 -6.88 -4.04
CA VAL A 55 -20.72 -6.74 -3.72
C VAL A 55 -21.59 -7.34 -4.81
N ASP A 56 -22.71 -7.90 -4.39
CA ASP A 56 -23.77 -8.34 -5.28
C ASP A 56 -24.90 -7.30 -5.29
N PRO A 57 -25.21 -6.68 -6.44
CA PRO A 57 -26.24 -5.66 -6.54
C PRO A 57 -27.64 -6.25 -6.30
N ILE A 58 -28.45 -5.53 -5.54
CA ILE A 58 -29.84 -5.88 -5.21
C ILE A 58 -30.76 -4.86 -5.86
N ALA A 59 -31.59 -5.31 -6.80
CA ALA A 59 -32.55 -4.44 -7.51
C ALA A 59 -33.69 -3.92 -6.61
N GLU A 60 -33.96 -4.60 -5.49
CA GLU A 60 -35.13 -4.37 -4.62
C GLU A 60 -34.82 -3.54 -3.36
N GLY A 61 -33.71 -2.79 -3.37
CA GLY A 61 -33.27 -2.04 -2.21
C GLY A 61 -33.58 -0.54 -2.29
N GLU A 62 -34.39 -0.01 -1.37
CA GLU A 62 -34.69 1.43 -1.30
C GLU A 62 -33.47 2.25 -0.83
N LYS A 63 -32.84 1.82 0.27
CA LYS A 63 -31.67 2.50 0.87
C LYS A 63 -30.35 1.75 0.68
N VAL A 64 -30.40 0.43 0.54
CA VAL A 64 -29.23 -0.44 0.41
C VAL A 64 -29.27 -1.05 -0.97
N ARG A 65 -28.29 -0.73 -1.82
CA ARG A 65 -28.30 -1.15 -3.23
C ARG A 65 -27.55 -2.45 -3.49
N ALA A 66 -26.79 -2.94 -2.53
CA ALA A 66 -26.00 -4.15 -2.70
C ALA A 66 -25.75 -4.88 -1.37
N GLU A 67 -25.37 -6.15 -1.47
CA GLU A 67 -24.92 -6.96 -0.34
C GLU A 67 -23.45 -7.33 -0.51
N ILE A 68 -22.69 -7.31 0.59
CA ILE A 68 -21.27 -7.65 0.57
C ILE A 68 -21.11 -9.17 0.47
N ALA A 69 -20.57 -9.65 -0.65
CA ALA A 69 -20.34 -11.07 -0.88
C ALA A 69 -18.97 -11.51 -0.34
N PHE A 70 -17.93 -10.71 -0.58
CA PHE A 70 -16.55 -11.10 -0.26
C PHE A 70 -15.66 -9.91 0.11
N ILE A 71 -14.64 -10.16 0.92
CA ILE A 71 -13.67 -9.14 1.35
C ILE A 71 -12.31 -9.47 0.75
N LEU A 72 -11.71 -8.48 0.09
CA LEU A 72 -10.46 -8.63 -0.64
C LEU A 72 -9.28 -8.14 0.19
N TYR A 73 -8.51 -9.10 0.71
CA TYR A 73 -7.20 -8.83 1.30
C TYR A 73 -6.15 -8.53 0.24
N LYS A 74 -5.01 -8.00 0.67
CA LYS A 74 -3.88 -7.64 -0.20
C LYS A 74 -3.40 -8.79 -1.10
N ASP A 75 -3.47 -10.03 -0.59
CA ASP A 75 -3.05 -11.19 -1.38
C ASP A 75 -4.05 -11.52 -2.49
N HIS A 76 -5.35 -11.34 -2.24
CA HIS A 76 -6.38 -11.47 -3.28
C HIS A 76 -6.19 -10.41 -4.37
N GLN A 77 -5.86 -9.17 -3.99
CA GLN A 77 -5.60 -8.10 -4.95
C GLN A 77 -4.44 -8.44 -5.87
N ARG A 78 -3.33 -8.96 -5.33
CA ARG A 78 -2.17 -9.40 -6.13
C ARG A 78 -2.53 -10.52 -7.10
N LEU A 79 -3.33 -11.49 -6.65
CA LEU A 79 -3.80 -12.58 -7.51
C LEU A 79 -4.70 -12.05 -8.62
N LEU A 80 -5.68 -11.20 -8.29
CA LEU A 80 -6.60 -10.57 -9.25
C LEU A 80 -5.86 -9.69 -10.27
N GLN A 81 -4.81 -8.98 -9.84
CA GLN A 81 -3.95 -8.20 -10.73
C GLN A 81 -3.17 -9.09 -11.70
N LYS A 82 -2.63 -10.22 -11.21
CA LYS A 82 -1.93 -11.20 -12.05
C LYS A 82 -2.86 -11.85 -13.08
N GLU A 83 -4.09 -12.14 -12.69
CA GLU A 83 -5.12 -12.72 -13.57
C GLU A 83 -5.80 -11.67 -14.47
N GLY A 84 -5.59 -10.37 -14.24
CA GLY A 84 -6.15 -9.29 -15.05
C GLY A 84 -7.62 -8.95 -14.76
N PHE A 85 -8.20 -9.45 -13.66
CA PHE A 85 -9.57 -9.13 -13.24
C PHE A 85 -9.67 -7.90 -12.31
N TRP A 86 -8.53 -7.32 -11.93
CA TRP A 86 -8.50 -6.14 -11.06
C TRP A 86 -8.94 -4.88 -11.82
N PRO A 87 -9.91 -4.10 -11.31
CA PRO A 87 -10.34 -2.87 -11.99
C PRO A 87 -9.26 -1.79 -11.95
N SER A 88 -8.92 -1.22 -13.10
CA SER A 88 -7.87 -0.19 -13.21
C SER A 88 -8.15 1.06 -12.37
N GLY A 89 -9.42 1.42 -12.14
CA GLY A 89 -9.80 2.58 -11.33
C GLY A 89 -9.34 2.52 -9.87
N PHE A 90 -8.97 1.34 -9.36
CA PHE A 90 -8.46 1.20 -7.99
C PHE A 90 -6.92 1.25 -7.90
N ASN A 91 -6.19 1.23 -9.01
CA ASN A 91 -4.73 1.29 -9.00
C ASN A 91 -4.19 2.70 -8.69
N GLU A 92 -4.98 3.73 -9.00
CA GLU A 92 -4.58 5.14 -8.88
C GLU A 92 -4.75 5.70 -7.45
N GLU A 93 -5.63 5.12 -6.63
CA GLU A 93 -5.97 5.68 -5.32
C GLU A 93 -4.92 5.42 -4.21
N LYS A 94 -3.80 4.79 -4.55
CA LYS A 94 -2.75 4.48 -3.57
C LYS A 94 -2.00 5.73 -3.06
N THR A 95 -2.27 6.91 -3.62
CA THR A 95 -1.58 8.17 -3.32
C THR A 95 -2.23 9.03 -2.22
N GLU A 96 -3.45 8.74 -1.74
CA GLU A 96 -4.16 9.68 -0.85
C GLU A 96 -4.56 9.14 0.54
N LEU A 97 -3.75 8.30 1.17
CA LEU A 97 -3.96 7.90 2.59
C LEU A 97 -2.67 7.97 3.43
N VAL A 98 -1.99 9.12 3.42
CA VAL A 98 -1.15 9.54 4.56
C VAL A 98 -1.95 10.59 5.33
N ASN A 99 -2.69 10.15 6.35
CA ASN A 99 -3.00 10.95 7.55
C ASN A 99 -3.81 10.10 8.53
N GLN A 100 -3.12 9.26 9.30
CA GLN A 100 -3.56 8.92 10.65
C GLN A 100 -2.45 9.32 11.63
N PRO A 101 -2.62 10.38 12.44
CA PRO A 101 -1.68 10.70 13.49
C PRO A 101 -1.80 9.63 14.59
N LYS A 102 -0.75 8.81 14.72
CA LYS A 102 -0.54 8.02 15.93
C LYS A 102 -0.32 8.99 17.09
N GLN A 103 -1.19 8.94 18.09
CA GLN A 103 -1.00 9.65 19.35
C GLN A 103 0.26 9.13 20.06
N SER A 104 1.36 9.87 19.97
CA SER A 104 2.47 9.78 20.93
C SER A 104 2.50 11.05 21.76
N HIS A 105 2.31 10.88 23.07
CA HIS A 105 2.52 11.94 24.04
C HIS A 105 3.99 12.36 24.04
N GLN A 106 4.29 13.61 23.69
CA GLN A 106 5.41 14.38 24.27
C GLN A 106 5.33 15.86 23.86
N LYS A 107 4.74 16.65 24.76
CA LYS A 107 5.23 17.93 25.30
C LYS A 107 6.27 18.70 24.44
N THR A 108 5.85 19.80 23.80
CA THR A 108 6.30 21.22 23.96
C THR A 108 6.05 22.05 22.69
N GLU A 109 5.27 23.12 22.82
CA GLU A 109 5.26 24.31 21.93
C GLU A 109 6.41 25.28 22.31
N PRO A 110 6.70 26.40 21.58
CA PRO A 110 6.08 26.94 20.36
C PRO A 110 7.02 27.38 19.19
N LYS A 111 6.40 27.50 18.01
CA LYS A 111 6.57 28.44 16.87
C LYS A 111 7.79 29.40 16.81
N ALA A 112 8.42 29.49 15.64
CA ALA A 112 8.28 30.62 14.68
C ALA A 112 8.97 30.30 13.33
N SER A 113 8.41 30.87 12.26
CA SER A 113 8.72 30.69 10.84
C SER A 113 9.65 31.77 10.27
N GLU A 114 10.03 31.59 9.00
CA GLU A 114 10.68 32.53 8.03
C GLU A 114 12.22 32.53 7.98
N VAL A 115 12.93 32.71 6.86
CA VAL A 115 12.84 32.52 5.39
C VAL A 115 14.23 32.98 4.85
N GLU A 116 14.67 32.44 3.71
CA GLU A 116 15.69 32.95 2.75
C GLU A 116 17.22 32.87 3.03
N LYS A 117 17.89 32.25 2.03
CA LYS A 117 19.16 32.60 1.34
C LYS A 117 20.43 32.99 2.12
N GLY A 118 21.54 32.37 1.68
CA GLY A 118 22.83 33.06 1.49
C GLY A 118 24.05 32.21 1.82
N GLN A 119 24.97 32.10 0.86
CA GLN A 119 26.31 31.51 0.96
C GLN A 119 27.14 32.09 2.11
N THR A 120 27.99 31.27 2.76
CA THR A 120 29.47 31.31 2.75
C THR A 120 30.09 30.34 3.78
N ASP A 121 30.99 29.49 3.30
CA ASP A 121 32.29 29.03 3.84
C ASP A 121 32.48 28.44 5.27
N GLU A 122 33.22 27.32 5.23
CA GLU A 122 34.02 26.58 6.23
C GLU A 122 33.41 25.91 7.50
N SER A 123 33.70 24.60 7.60
CA SER A 123 33.99 23.77 8.79
C SER A 123 32.88 22.94 9.50
N ASP A 124 33.17 21.63 9.53
CA ASP A 124 32.83 20.57 10.48
C ASP A 124 31.41 19.92 10.53
N THR A 125 31.35 18.74 9.89
CA THR A 125 30.98 17.43 10.48
C THR A 125 29.51 16.98 10.54
N ASP A 126 29.35 15.73 10.05
CA ASP A 126 28.22 14.78 10.12
C ASP A 126 27.06 14.92 9.13
N SER A 127 27.36 14.56 7.88
CA SER A 127 26.35 14.15 6.91
C SER A 127 26.22 12.62 7.00
N GLU A 128 25.17 12.12 7.66
CA GLU A 128 24.83 10.69 7.61
C GLU A 128 24.36 10.34 6.18
N ASP A 129 25.34 10.04 5.33
CA ASP A 129 25.20 9.39 4.04
C ASP A 129 24.73 7.94 4.28
N ASP A 130 23.42 7.75 4.37
CA ASP A 130 22.75 6.46 4.61
C ASP A 130 22.82 5.53 3.38
N SER A 131 23.84 5.69 2.52
CA SER A 131 24.05 4.96 1.27
C SER A 131 24.94 3.72 1.41
N GLU A 132 25.46 3.40 2.60
CA GLU A 132 26.47 2.35 2.80
C GLU A 132 26.02 1.12 3.63
N LEU A 133 24.74 0.74 3.61
CA LEU A 133 24.25 -0.31 4.53
C LEU A 133 23.58 -1.53 3.90
N PHE A 134 24.00 -1.98 2.71
CA PHE A 134 23.78 -3.38 2.31
C PHE A 134 24.96 -3.99 1.54
N VAL A 135 26.15 -3.98 2.13
CA VAL A 135 27.26 -4.83 1.67
C VAL A 135 27.14 -6.22 2.28
N ASN A 136 26.98 -7.23 1.42
CA ASN A 136 26.97 -8.63 1.81
C ASN A 136 28.37 -9.05 2.27
N THR A 137 28.59 -9.11 3.59
CA THR A 137 29.87 -9.40 4.25
C THR A 137 30.41 -10.82 4.02
N ASN A 138 29.67 -11.67 3.30
CA ASN A 138 30.12 -13.01 2.92
C ASN A 138 30.94 -13.04 1.60
N ARG A 139 31.24 -11.88 1.00
CA ARG A 139 32.17 -11.76 -0.14
C ARG A 139 33.58 -11.49 0.41
N VAL A 140 34.41 -12.53 0.48
CA VAL A 140 35.84 -12.38 0.77
C VAL A 140 36.48 -11.61 -0.38
N HIS A 141 36.93 -10.39 -0.13
CA HIS A 141 37.64 -9.55 -1.10
C HIS A 141 39.13 -9.89 -1.00
N TYR A 142 39.66 -10.63 -1.97
CA TYR A 142 41.10 -10.83 -2.13
C TYR A 142 41.61 -9.74 -3.08
N GLU A 143 42.39 -8.79 -2.57
CA GLU A 143 43.24 -7.95 -3.41
C GLU A 143 44.60 -8.65 -3.52
N ASP A 144 44.86 -9.24 -4.68
CA ASP A 144 46.19 -9.66 -5.08
C ASP A 144 46.97 -8.40 -5.48
N SER A 145 47.81 -7.88 -4.58
CA SER A 145 48.89 -6.96 -4.97
C SER A 145 50.05 -7.81 -5.50
N ASP A 146 49.94 -8.21 -6.76
CA ASP A 146 51.06 -8.74 -7.54
C ASP A 146 51.98 -7.57 -7.94
N GLU A 147 52.86 -7.17 -7.02
CA GLU A 147 54.10 -6.49 -7.37
C GLU A 147 55.23 -7.27 -6.73
N GLU A 148 55.93 -8.13 -7.48
CA GLU A 148 57.40 -8.24 -7.45
C GLU A 148 57.93 -8.63 -8.84
N THR A 149 58.84 -7.77 -9.31
CA THR A 149 59.58 -7.81 -10.56
C THR A 149 60.89 -8.59 -10.37
N GLU A 150 61.49 -9.02 -11.49
CA GLU A 150 62.91 -9.34 -11.74
C GLU A 150 63.53 -10.53 -10.95
N SER A 151 64.38 -11.43 -11.46
CA SER A 151 65.36 -11.39 -12.55
C SER A 151 65.84 -12.82 -12.92
N ASP A 152 66.31 -12.92 -14.15
CA ASP A 152 66.99 -13.95 -14.96
C ASP A 152 68.05 -14.89 -14.30
N GLY A 153 68.30 -16.08 -14.89
CA GLY A 153 69.53 -16.86 -14.60
C GLY A 153 69.56 -18.38 -14.87
N GLU A 154 69.89 -18.74 -16.12
CA GLU A 154 70.60 -19.89 -16.74
C GLU A 154 71.02 -21.21 -16.02
N GLU A 155 70.92 -22.29 -16.83
CA GLU A 155 71.77 -23.50 -17.01
C GLU A 155 72.39 -24.27 -15.81
N ASN A 156 72.07 -25.56 -15.72
CA ASN A 156 72.95 -26.66 -16.20
C ASN A 156 72.29 -28.05 -16.01
#